data_AF-D3B1D4-F1
#
_entry.id   AF-D3B1D4-F1
#
_cell.length_a   1.000
_cell.length_b   1.000
_cell.length_c   1.000
_cell.angle_alpha   90.00
_cell.angle_beta   90.00
_cell.angle_gamma   90.00
#
_symmetry.space_group_name_H-M   'P 1'
#
loop_
_entity.id
_entity.type
_entity.pdbx_description
1 polymer ?
#
loop_
_entity_poly.entity_id
_entity_poly.type
_entity_poly.pdbx_seq_one_letter_code
_entity_poly.pdbx_strand_id
1 'polypeptide(L)'
;MSMVDLIDKFKKTTLRESVKQGVDKVPMSELEPLDNKRDVEKRNQDEKAEITEVKAQVRSKIEEYGVKYLFRLLTQAQLEVLYSPFEEKGTDDEPVPKRNKMYLIRKLTKKVLALSLNNYVKNFASKDPYKSIIAPHVVTKPENFVSQLPVDIRNTGFEMFLWDTPVVTLKKMVADLKLDTDSNTPDFLIKCILTGKVPKPKKAKPVVVEFCETKQKLSKKLSYQDIFQHYYLEELQDFCREKEIKISGTKREVIQRIMLFLRGEYVPSTKTTKTPDTAAAKKPTKAEKPAPAAAEVEEESSEDEEGEDDEEELDTPQSKVGEQAESDEEDDDTEDVAVKPVAKAEKPPKPVESAPKTVTPAEKKKNTTEKIAKQATPTTPNKSKKTGNQST
;
A
#
# COMPACT_ATOMS: atom_id res chain seq x y z
N MET A 1 -2.21 17.15 -13.02
CA MET A 1 -1.80 16.54 -14.31
C MET A 1 -2.52 15.21 -14.40
N SER A 2 -3.12 14.88 -15.54
CA SER A 2 -3.88 13.63 -15.70
C SER A 2 -2.93 12.45 -15.90
N MET A 3 -3.41 11.24 -15.58
CA MET A 3 -2.70 9.99 -15.87
C MET A 3 -2.44 9.83 -17.39
N VAL A 4 -3.34 10.32 -18.23
CA VAL A 4 -3.17 10.35 -19.70
C VAL A 4 -1.98 11.23 -20.08
N ASP A 5 -1.88 12.44 -19.52
CA ASP A 5 -0.76 13.37 -19.76
C ASP A 5 0.60 12.77 -19.33
N LEU A 6 0.60 11.85 -18.35
CA LEU A 6 1.80 11.17 -17.84
C LEU A 6 2.25 10.06 -18.78
N ILE A 7 1.35 9.14 -19.14
CA ILE A 7 1.61 8.10 -20.15
C ILE A 7 2.07 8.73 -21.46
N ASP A 8 1.49 9.88 -21.85
CA ASP A 8 1.83 10.52 -23.10
C ASP A 8 3.20 11.25 -23.11
N LYS A 9 3.84 11.45 -21.94
CA LYS A 9 5.21 11.98 -21.81
C LYS A 9 6.31 10.93 -21.70
N PHE A 10 6.01 9.71 -21.27
CA PHE A 10 7.03 8.66 -21.15
C PHE A 10 7.52 8.18 -22.53
N LYS A 11 8.82 7.90 -22.64
CA LYS A 11 9.41 7.40 -23.90
C LYS A 11 8.94 5.96 -24.22
N LYS A 12 8.94 5.62 -25.51
CA LYS A 12 8.61 4.27 -26.01
C LYS A 12 9.39 3.16 -25.30
N THR A 13 10.69 3.38 -25.05
CA THR A 13 11.57 2.46 -24.33
C THR A 13 11.12 2.26 -22.88
N THR A 14 10.92 3.34 -22.13
CA THR A 14 10.40 3.34 -20.76
C THR A 14 9.07 2.59 -20.64
N LEU A 15 8.15 2.79 -21.60
CA LEU A 15 6.86 2.10 -21.64
C LEU A 15 7.00 0.61 -22.02
N ARG A 16 7.77 0.27 -23.06
CA ARG A 16 8.06 -1.12 -23.45
C ARG A 16 8.64 -1.92 -22.28
N GLU A 17 9.59 -1.36 -21.54
CA GLU A 17 10.21 -2.00 -20.38
C GLU A 17 9.18 -2.34 -19.29
N SER A 18 8.25 -1.43 -18.98
CA SER A 18 7.16 -1.69 -18.01
C SER A 18 6.08 -2.66 -18.51
N VAL A 19 5.94 -2.85 -19.84
CA VAL A 19 5.00 -3.82 -20.41
C VAL A 19 5.59 -5.23 -20.48
N LYS A 20 6.85 -5.35 -20.94
CA LYS A 20 7.53 -6.64 -21.23
C LYS A 20 7.77 -7.54 -20.01
N GLN A 21 7.51 -7.07 -18.80
CA GLN A 21 7.54 -7.90 -17.58
C GLN A 21 6.24 -8.70 -17.33
N GLY A 22 5.52 -9.05 -18.40
CA GLY A 22 4.33 -9.89 -18.33
C GLY A 22 3.65 -10.13 -19.68
N VAL A 23 4.43 -10.11 -20.77
CA VAL A 23 4.06 -10.53 -22.14
C VAL A 23 5.35 -10.98 -22.82
N ASP A 24 5.32 -12.08 -23.56
CA ASP A 24 6.50 -12.75 -24.08
C ASP A 24 7.35 -11.92 -25.05
N LYS A 25 8.63 -12.30 -25.14
CA LYS A 25 9.65 -11.56 -25.88
C LYS A 25 9.46 -11.72 -27.40
N VAL A 26 8.71 -10.80 -28.02
CA VAL A 26 8.92 -10.49 -29.44
C VAL A 26 10.38 -10.02 -29.60
N PRO A 27 11.21 -10.72 -30.40
CA PRO A 27 12.60 -10.34 -30.63
C PRO A 27 12.67 -9.06 -31.47
N MET A 28 13.70 -8.23 -31.25
CA MET A 28 14.01 -7.17 -32.21
C MET A 28 14.86 -7.77 -33.32
N SER A 29 14.35 -7.76 -34.55
CA SER A 29 15.17 -7.96 -35.74
C SER A 29 16.13 -6.79 -35.91
N GLU A 30 17.34 -7.10 -36.37
CA GLU A 30 18.43 -6.14 -36.52
C GLU A 30 18.18 -5.21 -37.72
N LEU A 31 18.40 -3.90 -37.53
CA LEU A 31 17.98 -2.88 -38.50
C LEU A 31 19.09 -2.54 -39.49
N GLU A 32 19.04 -3.14 -40.67
CA GLU A 32 19.88 -2.73 -41.80
C GLU A 32 19.63 -1.25 -42.19
N PRO A 33 20.67 -0.51 -42.63
CA PRO A 33 20.53 0.84 -43.17
C PRO A 33 19.79 0.81 -44.51
N LEU A 34 18.78 1.67 -44.67
CA LEU A 34 18.04 1.83 -45.92
C LEU A 34 18.13 3.29 -46.39
N ASP A 35 18.80 3.52 -47.52
CA ASP A 35 19.01 4.85 -48.11
C ASP A 35 17.76 5.46 -48.78
N ASN A 36 16.66 4.71 -48.84
CA ASN A 36 15.44 5.11 -49.52
C ASN A 36 14.47 5.88 -48.61
N LYS A 37 14.13 7.11 -49.00
CA LYS A 37 13.21 7.99 -48.24
C LYS A 37 11.84 7.36 -47.94
N ARG A 38 11.31 6.52 -48.83
CA ARG A 38 10.04 5.80 -48.61
C ARG A 38 10.11 4.83 -47.43
N ASP A 39 11.26 4.20 -47.21
CA ASP A 39 11.44 3.24 -46.13
C ASP A 39 11.59 3.94 -44.77
N VAL A 40 12.13 5.18 -44.77
CA VAL A 40 12.13 6.06 -43.58
C VAL A 40 10.71 6.49 -43.20
N GLU A 41 9.89 6.91 -44.17
CA GLU A 41 8.47 7.25 -43.92
C GLU A 41 7.68 6.05 -43.39
N LYS A 42 7.89 4.86 -43.97
CA LYS A 42 7.27 3.62 -43.48
C LYS A 42 7.73 3.27 -42.06
N ARG A 43 9.05 3.25 -41.79
CA ARG A 43 9.61 2.99 -40.44
C ARG A 43 9.02 3.94 -39.39
N ASN A 44 8.86 5.23 -39.72
CA ASN A 44 8.24 6.23 -38.82
C ASN A 44 6.74 5.95 -38.56
N GLN A 45 6.00 5.48 -39.57
CA GLN A 45 4.60 5.10 -39.43
C GLN A 45 4.44 3.83 -38.57
N ASP A 46 5.24 2.80 -38.83
CA ASP A 46 5.27 1.54 -38.08
C ASP A 46 5.68 1.80 -36.61
N GLU A 47 6.70 2.64 -36.37
CA GLU A 47 7.11 2.99 -35.00
C GLU A 47 5.97 3.66 -34.21
N LYS A 48 5.25 4.59 -34.85
CA LYS A 48 4.13 5.33 -34.28
C LYS A 48 2.91 4.45 -33.99
N ALA A 49 2.61 3.49 -34.87
CA ALA A 49 1.57 2.50 -34.64
C ALA A 49 1.85 1.70 -33.36
N GLU A 50 3.06 1.17 -33.22
CA GLU A 50 3.47 0.40 -32.04
C GLU A 50 3.54 1.25 -30.75
N ILE A 51 3.93 2.54 -30.82
CA ILE A 51 3.82 3.46 -29.67
C ILE A 51 2.36 3.58 -29.20
N THR A 52 1.42 3.65 -30.15
CA THR A 52 -0.01 3.77 -29.88
C THR A 52 -0.54 2.48 -29.23
N GLU A 53 -0.10 1.32 -29.73
CA GLU A 53 -0.45 0.02 -29.14
C GLU A 53 0.11 -0.15 -27.72
N VAL A 54 1.40 0.08 -27.50
CA VAL A 54 2.02 -0.01 -26.16
C VAL A 54 1.31 0.93 -25.17
N LYS A 55 0.94 2.14 -25.59
CA LYS A 55 0.14 3.06 -24.76
C LYS A 55 -1.27 2.53 -24.47
N ALA A 56 -1.92 1.83 -25.41
CA ALA A 56 -3.21 1.19 -25.19
C ALA A 56 -3.09 0.00 -24.20
N GLN A 57 -2.06 -0.84 -24.35
CA GLN A 57 -1.77 -1.95 -23.43
C GLN A 57 -1.51 -1.46 -21.99
N VAL A 58 -0.71 -0.38 -21.82
CA VAL A 58 -0.48 0.25 -20.49
C VAL A 58 -1.77 0.81 -19.91
N ARG A 59 -2.60 1.52 -20.70
CA ARG A 59 -3.91 2.03 -20.25
C ARG A 59 -4.85 0.89 -19.82
N SER A 60 -4.83 -0.23 -20.54
CA SER A 60 -5.61 -1.44 -20.22
C SER A 60 -5.16 -2.09 -18.89
N LYS A 61 -3.85 -2.33 -18.71
CA LYS A 61 -3.28 -2.79 -17.44
C LYS A 61 -3.67 -1.86 -16.28
N ILE A 62 -3.61 -0.54 -16.47
CA ILE A 62 -3.98 0.44 -15.44
C ILE A 62 -5.47 0.36 -15.05
N GLU A 63 -6.40 0.23 -16.00
CA GLU A 63 -7.81 0.00 -15.66
C GLU A 63 -8.00 -1.35 -14.94
N GLU A 64 -7.28 -2.40 -15.35
CA GLU A 64 -7.30 -3.71 -14.68
C GLU A 64 -6.81 -3.64 -13.23
N TYR A 65 -5.67 -2.98 -12.97
CA TYR A 65 -5.12 -2.78 -11.63
C TYR A 65 -6.08 -1.99 -10.73
N GLY A 66 -6.68 -0.91 -11.26
CA GLY A 66 -7.63 -0.09 -10.51
C GLY A 66 -8.89 -0.85 -10.12
N VAL A 67 -9.44 -1.62 -11.06
CA VAL A 67 -10.64 -2.46 -10.84
C VAL A 67 -10.34 -3.61 -9.86
N LYS A 68 -9.19 -4.30 -10.02
CA LYS A 68 -8.72 -5.31 -9.05
C LYS A 68 -8.55 -4.73 -7.65
N TYR A 69 -7.97 -3.55 -7.52
CA TYR A 69 -7.75 -2.90 -6.23
C TYR A 69 -9.08 -2.55 -5.55
N LEU A 70 -10.00 -1.89 -6.26
CA LEU A 70 -11.33 -1.56 -5.74
C LEU A 70 -12.06 -2.82 -5.23
N PHE A 71 -12.09 -3.89 -6.02
CA PHE A 71 -12.74 -5.14 -5.62
C PHE A 71 -12.02 -5.91 -4.51
N ARG A 72 -10.71 -5.69 -4.29
CA ARG A 72 -10.00 -6.22 -3.11
C ARG A 72 -10.47 -5.58 -1.80
N LEU A 73 -10.92 -4.31 -1.81
CA LEU A 73 -11.42 -3.60 -0.62
C LEU A 73 -12.80 -4.09 -0.13
N LEU A 74 -13.59 -4.70 -1.00
CA LEU A 74 -14.98 -5.11 -0.71
C LEU A 74 -15.06 -6.45 0.04
N THR A 75 -16.15 -6.67 0.78
CA THR A 75 -16.48 -7.98 1.38
C THR A 75 -16.95 -8.98 0.31
N GLN A 76 -17.00 -10.28 0.63
CA GLN A 76 -17.50 -11.28 -0.32
C GLN A 76 -18.98 -11.02 -0.69
N ALA A 77 -19.84 -10.73 0.29
CA ALA A 77 -21.25 -10.42 0.05
C ALA A 77 -21.45 -9.18 -0.83
N GLN A 78 -20.62 -8.14 -0.68
CA GLN A 78 -20.63 -6.97 -1.57
C GLN A 78 -20.26 -7.34 -3.01
N LEU A 79 -19.30 -8.25 -3.20
CA LEU A 79 -18.88 -8.75 -4.52
C LEU A 79 -19.92 -9.68 -5.15
N GLU A 80 -20.64 -10.48 -4.35
CA GLU A 80 -21.76 -11.30 -4.80
C GLU A 80 -22.91 -10.43 -5.33
N VAL A 81 -23.29 -9.38 -4.58
CA VAL A 81 -24.29 -8.40 -5.05
C VAL A 81 -23.83 -7.73 -6.36
N LEU A 82 -22.58 -7.27 -6.43
CA LEU A 82 -22.02 -6.67 -7.66
C LEU A 82 -21.92 -7.65 -8.84
N TYR A 83 -21.87 -8.97 -8.60
CA TYR A 83 -21.80 -9.99 -9.64
C TYR A 83 -23.18 -10.43 -10.15
N SER A 84 -24.25 -10.22 -9.39
CA SER A 84 -25.62 -10.62 -9.79
C SER A 84 -26.07 -10.17 -11.21
N PRO A 85 -25.68 -9.00 -11.76
CA PRO A 85 -26.01 -8.63 -13.15
C PRO A 85 -25.23 -9.40 -14.23
N PHE A 86 -24.23 -10.19 -13.82
CA PHE A 86 -23.29 -10.92 -14.68
C PHE A 86 -23.31 -12.43 -14.42
N GLU A 87 -24.27 -12.91 -13.62
CA GLU A 87 -24.53 -14.33 -13.47
C GLU A 87 -24.95 -14.92 -14.81
N GLU A 88 -24.05 -15.72 -15.38
CA GLU A 88 -24.37 -16.74 -16.35
C GLU A 88 -25.47 -17.62 -15.72
N LYS A 89 -26.68 -17.60 -16.29
CA LYS A 89 -27.75 -18.53 -15.89
C LYS A 89 -27.23 -19.94 -16.15
N GLY A 90 -27.06 -20.73 -15.10
CA GLY A 90 -26.85 -22.16 -15.25
C GLY A 90 -28.06 -22.81 -15.91
N THR A 91 -27.85 -23.96 -16.53
CA THR A 91 -28.92 -24.96 -16.68
C THR A 91 -29.44 -25.32 -15.28
N ASP A 92 -30.76 -25.41 -15.12
CA ASP A 92 -31.42 -25.38 -13.80
C ASP A 92 -31.01 -26.52 -12.84
N ASP A 93 -30.36 -27.58 -13.35
CA ASP A 93 -29.90 -28.75 -12.59
C ASP A 93 -28.47 -28.63 -12.00
N GLU A 94 -27.64 -27.65 -12.40
CA GLU A 94 -26.25 -27.56 -11.90
C GLU A 94 -26.12 -26.81 -10.55
N PRO A 95 -25.47 -27.39 -9.52
CA PRO A 95 -25.26 -26.73 -8.25
C PRO A 95 -24.25 -25.58 -8.39
N VAL A 96 -24.68 -24.34 -8.11
CA VAL A 96 -23.85 -23.13 -8.26
C VAL A 96 -22.50 -23.28 -7.53
N PRO A 97 -21.36 -23.29 -8.24
CA PRO A 97 -20.06 -23.60 -7.64
C PRO A 97 -19.64 -22.54 -6.63
N LYS A 98 -19.09 -22.98 -5.50
CA LYS A 98 -18.79 -22.15 -4.31
C LYS A 98 -17.83 -20.99 -4.62
N ARG A 99 -18.39 -19.80 -4.88
CA ARG A 99 -17.66 -18.63 -5.35
C ARG A 99 -16.85 -17.97 -4.23
N ASN A 100 -15.55 -18.27 -4.14
CA ASN A 100 -14.66 -17.56 -3.22
C ASN A 100 -14.42 -16.10 -3.67
N LYS A 101 -14.00 -15.23 -2.74
CA LYS A 101 -13.71 -13.80 -3.02
C LYS A 101 -12.78 -13.59 -4.23
N MET A 102 -11.75 -14.42 -4.41
CA MET A 102 -10.79 -14.26 -5.50
C MET A 102 -11.36 -14.63 -6.87
N TYR A 103 -12.22 -15.64 -6.94
CA TYR A 103 -13.00 -15.99 -8.13
C TYR A 103 -13.91 -14.81 -8.55
N LEU A 104 -14.65 -14.23 -7.59
CA LEU A 104 -15.51 -13.08 -7.84
C LEU A 104 -14.71 -11.87 -8.34
N ILE A 105 -13.61 -11.50 -7.70
CA ILE A 105 -12.71 -10.43 -8.17
C ILE A 105 -12.24 -10.70 -9.61
N ARG A 106 -11.78 -11.93 -9.91
CA ARG A 106 -11.26 -12.31 -11.23
C ARG A 106 -12.35 -12.25 -12.32
N LYS A 107 -13.54 -12.80 -12.08
CA LYS A 107 -14.67 -12.77 -13.03
C LYS A 107 -15.25 -11.37 -13.18
N LEU A 108 -15.47 -10.62 -12.10
CA LEU A 108 -15.92 -9.22 -12.15
C LEU A 108 -14.94 -8.34 -12.96
N THR A 109 -13.64 -8.44 -12.70
CA THR A 109 -12.63 -7.66 -13.43
C THR A 109 -12.72 -7.92 -14.94
N LYS A 110 -12.81 -9.20 -15.37
CA LYS A 110 -12.99 -9.55 -16.79
C LYS A 110 -14.29 -8.96 -17.38
N LYS A 111 -15.42 -9.05 -16.67
CA LYS A 111 -16.72 -8.49 -17.13
C LYS A 111 -16.69 -6.96 -17.23
N VAL A 112 -16.07 -6.26 -16.27
CA VAL A 112 -15.94 -4.79 -16.26
C VAL A 112 -15.07 -4.30 -17.42
N LEU A 113 -13.92 -4.95 -17.67
CA LEU A 113 -13.03 -4.59 -18.77
C LEU A 113 -13.67 -4.87 -20.14
N ALA A 114 -14.37 -5.99 -20.30
CA ALA A 114 -15.09 -6.32 -21.53
C ALA A 114 -16.19 -5.30 -21.89
N LEU A 115 -16.81 -4.65 -20.89
CA LEU A 115 -17.77 -3.56 -21.10
C LEU A 115 -17.10 -2.19 -21.32
N SER A 116 -15.80 -2.06 -21.02
CA SER A 116 -15.09 -0.84 -20.62
C SER A 116 -15.60 -0.20 -19.32
N LEU A 117 -14.66 0.36 -18.55
CA LEU A 117 -14.90 0.99 -17.25
C LEU A 117 -15.98 2.09 -17.31
N ASN A 118 -15.98 2.91 -18.38
CA ASN A 118 -16.91 4.03 -18.53
C ASN A 118 -18.36 3.55 -18.69
N ASN A 119 -18.59 2.45 -19.41
CA ASN A 119 -19.94 1.90 -19.60
C ASN A 119 -20.39 1.12 -18.38
N TYR A 120 -19.48 0.38 -17.72
CA TYR A 120 -19.78 -0.26 -16.43
C TYR A 120 -20.28 0.76 -15.39
N VAL A 121 -19.59 1.90 -15.26
CA VAL A 121 -19.99 2.95 -14.33
C VAL A 121 -21.33 3.58 -14.71
N LYS A 122 -21.57 3.88 -16.00
CA LYS A 122 -22.85 4.44 -16.46
C LYS A 122 -24.04 3.47 -16.28
N ASN A 123 -23.85 2.20 -16.64
CA ASN A 123 -24.95 1.25 -16.81
C ASN A 123 -25.23 0.41 -15.55
N PHE A 124 -24.25 0.25 -14.66
CA PHE A 124 -24.35 -0.60 -13.46
C PHE A 124 -23.99 0.17 -12.18
N ALA A 125 -22.73 0.60 -12.01
CA ALA A 125 -22.28 1.14 -10.72
C ALA A 125 -22.99 2.44 -10.29
N SER A 126 -23.56 3.20 -11.24
CA SER A 126 -24.38 4.40 -11.01
C SER A 126 -25.68 4.13 -10.25
N LYS A 127 -26.21 2.90 -10.31
CA LYS A 127 -27.49 2.49 -9.75
C LYS A 127 -27.32 1.95 -8.34
N ASP A 128 -28.31 2.15 -7.48
CA ASP A 128 -28.42 1.40 -6.24
C ASP A 128 -28.84 -0.07 -6.52
N PRO A 129 -28.36 -1.06 -5.75
CA PRO A 129 -27.50 -0.93 -4.56
C PRO A 129 -25.99 -0.79 -4.85
N TYR A 130 -25.56 -0.86 -6.11
CA TYR A 130 -24.13 -0.89 -6.47
C TYR A 130 -23.39 0.41 -6.10
N LYS A 131 -24.07 1.56 -6.22
CA LYS A 131 -23.53 2.87 -5.83
C LYS A 131 -23.20 2.92 -4.33
N SER A 132 -24.10 2.45 -3.46
CA SER A 132 -23.87 2.46 -2.00
C SER A 132 -22.80 1.46 -1.55
N ILE A 133 -22.55 0.40 -2.33
CA ILE A 133 -21.43 -0.52 -2.12
C ILE A 133 -20.09 0.13 -2.50
N ILE A 134 -20.01 0.85 -3.62
CA ILE A 134 -18.73 1.37 -4.15
C ILE A 134 -18.34 2.73 -3.56
N ALA A 135 -19.30 3.63 -3.32
CA ALA A 135 -19.03 5.00 -2.86
C ALA A 135 -18.20 5.13 -1.57
N PRO A 136 -18.30 4.25 -0.55
CA PRO A 136 -17.47 4.32 0.64
C PRO A 136 -15.97 4.05 0.42
N HIS A 137 -15.59 3.49 -0.74
CA HIS A 137 -14.23 3.03 -1.04
C HIS A 137 -13.48 3.92 -2.05
N VAL A 138 -14.01 5.10 -2.37
CA VAL A 138 -13.42 6.05 -3.35
C VAL A 138 -13.40 7.48 -2.81
N VAL A 139 -12.55 8.34 -3.39
CA VAL A 139 -12.35 9.73 -2.94
C VAL A 139 -13.44 10.66 -3.51
N THR A 140 -14.02 10.27 -4.64
CA THR A 140 -15.11 10.96 -5.34
C THR A 140 -16.34 11.22 -4.47
N LYS A 141 -16.78 12.49 -4.43
CA LYS A 141 -18.05 12.89 -3.81
C LYS A 141 -19.27 12.22 -4.47
N PRO A 142 -20.33 11.84 -3.72
CA PRO A 142 -21.53 11.17 -4.25
C PRO A 142 -22.26 11.91 -5.38
N GLU A 143 -22.12 13.24 -5.45
CA GLU A 143 -22.63 14.13 -6.51
C GLU A 143 -21.99 13.82 -7.88
N ASN A 144 -20.67 13.62 -7.90
CA ASN A 144 -19.84 13.50 -9.10
C ASN A 144 -19.46 12.05 -9.41
N PHE A 145 -20.16 11.10 -8.78
CA PHE A 145 -19.83 9.67 -8.81
C PHE A 145 -19.65 9.10 -10.22
N VAL A 146 -20.58 9.38 -11.13
CA VAL A 146 -20.56 8.80 -12.49
C VAL A 146 -19.44 9.36 -13.37
N SER A 147 -19.01 10.61 -13.14
CA SER A 147 -17.96 11.27 -13.92
C SER A 147 -16.56 11.04 -13.37
N GLN A 148 -16.40 10.97 -12.04
CA GLN A 148 -15.09 10.89 -11.38
C GLN A 148 -14.70 9.47 -10.93
N LEU A 149 -15.63 8.53 -10.72
CA LEU A 149 -15.28 7.14 -10.41
C LEU A 149 -14.33 6.49 -11.45
N PRO A 150 -14.51 6.69 -12.78
CA PRO A 150 -13.55 6.21 -13.78
C PRO A 150 -12.19 6.93 -13.73
N VAL A 151 -12.09 8.08 -13.07
CA VAL A 151 -10.84 8.84 -12.89
C VAL A 151 -10.13 8.34 -11.63
N ASP A 152 -10.84 8.18 -10.51
CA ASP A 152 -10.30 7.59 -9.28
C ASP A 152 -9.74 6.19 -9.52
N ILE A 153 -10.52 5.29 -10.15
CA ILE A 153 -10.08 3.92 -10.47
C ILE A 153 -8.81 3.94 -11.32
N ARG A 154 -8.73 4.83 -12.32
CA ARG A 154 -7.55 5.00 -13.18
C ARG A 154 -6.33 5.55 -12.44
N ASN A 155 -6.51 6.50 -11.54
CA ASN A 155 -5.43 7.07 -10.73
C ASN A 155 -4.87 6.02 -9.76
N THR A 156 -5.73 5.30 -9.04
CA THR A 156 -5.34 4.22 -8.14
C THR A 156 -4.69 3.06 -8.90
N GLY A 157 -5.23 2.69 -10.08
CA GLY A 157 -4.64 1.68 -10.94
C GLY A 157 -3.26 2.07 -11.48
N PHE A 158 -3.02 3.35 -11.73
CA PHE A 158 -1.71 3.87 -12.12
C PHE A 158 -0.72 3.88 -10.95
N GLU A 159 -1.15 4.23 -9.74
CA GLU A 159 -0.32 4.08 -8.55
C GLU A 159 0.08 2.61 -8.33
N MET A 160 -0.86 1.66 -8.42
CA MET A 160 -0.56 0.22 -8.30
C MET A 160 0.40 -0.26 -9.41
N PHE A 161 0.20 0.17 -10.66
CA PHE A 161 1.10 -0.13 -11.78
C PHE A 161 2.53 0.41 -11.55
N LEU A 162 2.68 1.58 -10.93
CA LEU A 162 3.98 2.14 -10.56
C LEU A 162 4.63 1.39 -9.38
N TRP A 163 3.85 0.80 -8.46
CA TRP A 163 4.37 -0.07 -7.40
C TRP A 163 4.91 -1.40 -7.93
N ASP A 164 4.28 -1.97 -8.96
CA ASP A 164 4.77 -3.17 -9.66
C ASP A 164 5.92 -2.86 -10.66
N THR A 165 6.26 -1.57 -10.88
CA THR A 165 7.29 -1.14 -11.84
C THR A 165 8.70 -1.12 -11.19
N PRO A 166 9.75 -1.70 -11.80
CA PRO A 166 11.11 -1.70 -11.24
C PRO A 166 11.70 -0.32 -11.02
N VAL A 167 12.54 -0.17 -10.00
CA VAL A 167 13.24 1.08 -9.64
C VAL A 167 14.03 1.68 -10.81
N VAL A 168 14.66 0.84 -11.64
CA VAL A 168 15.38 1.29 -12.85
C VAL A 168 14.45 1.99 -13.84
N THR A 169 13.25 1.42 -14.06
CA THR A 169 12.23 1.98 -14.96
C THR A 169 11.56 3.20 -14.33
N LEU A 170 11.32 3.21 -13.01
CA LEU A 170 10.85 4.39 -12.28
C LEU A 170 11.84 5.57 -12.38
N LYS A 171 13.15 5.32 -12.28
CA LYS A 171 14.18 6.34 -12.54
C LYS A 171 14.11 6.90 -13.97
N LYS A 172 13.93 6.03 -14.98
CA LYS A 172 13.72 6.47 -16.38
C LYS A 172 12.46 7.33 -16.53
N MET A 173 11.35 6.96 -15.88
CA MET A 173 10.11 7.76 -15.86
C MET A 173 10.30 9.13 -15.20
N VAL A 174 11.04 9.20 -14.09
CA VAL A 174 11.37 10.45 -13.39
C VAL A 174 12.27 11.37 -14.24
N ALA A 175 13.26 10.80 -14.94
CA ALA A 175 14.11 11.52 -15.88
C ALA A 175 13.34 12.00 -17.13
N ASP A 176 12.42 11.20 -17.66
CA ASP A 176 11.52 11.58 -18.76
C ASP A 176 10.63 12.78 -18.37
N LEU A 177 10.24 12.88 -17.10
CA LEU A 177 9.51 14.03 -16.54
C LEU A 177 10.39 15.25 -16.22
N LYS A 178 11.72 15.15 -16.41
CA LYS A 178 12.72 16.17 -16.06
C LYS A 178 12.72 16.54 -14.57
N LEU A 179 12.52 15.54 -13.70
CA LEU A 179 12.62 15.69 -12.25
C LEU A 179 13.99 15.23 -11.77
N ASP A 180 14.67 16.09 -11.00
CA ASP A 180 16.02 15.87 -10.52
C ASP A 180 16.02 15.23 -9.12
N THR A 181 16.58 14.02 -8.99
CA THR A 181 16.55 13.24 -7.72
C THR A 181 17.44 11.99 -7.78
N ASP A 182 18.39 11.88 -6.86
CA ASP A 182 19.26 10.72 -6.68
C ASP A 182 18.59 9.52 -5.97
N SER A 183 17.39 9.72 -5.40
CA SER A 183 16.72 8.74 -4.54
C SER A 183 16.52 7.36 -5.21
N ASN A 184 16.83 6.31 -4.45
CA ASN A 184 16.60 4.91 -4.85
C ASN A 184 15.28 4.34 -4.30
N THR A 185 14.57 5.06 -3.43
CA THR A 185 13.39 4.54 -2.74
C THR A 185 12.16 4.53 -3.67
N PRO A 186 11.48 3.37 -3.89
CA PRO A 186 10.31 3.28 -4.77
C PRO A 186 9.23 4.30 -4.40
N ASP A 187 8.85 4.36 -3.13
CA ASP A 187 7.86 5.30 -2.57
C ASP A 187 8.14 6.77 -2.96
N PHE A 188 9.41 7.18 -2.95
CA PHE A 188 9.82 8.54 -3.30
C PHE A 188 9.72 8.80 -4.80
N LEU A 189 10.17 7.85 -5.63
CA LEU A 189 10.09 7.94 -7.09
C LEU A 189 8.63 7.95 -7.57
N ILE A 190 7.78 7.07 -7.02
CA ILE A 190 6.35 7.01 -7.29
C ILE A 190 5.68 8.34 -6.92
N LYS A 191 6.02 8.92 -5.75
CA LYS A 191 5.51 10.25 -5.36
C LYS A 191 6.02 11.39 -6.25
N CYS A 192 7.26 11.31 -6.77
CA CYS A 192 7.75 12.25 -7.79
C CYS A 192 6.91 12.19 -9.06
N ILE A 193 6.65 10.97 -9.56
CA ILE A 193 5.87 10.72 -10.78
C ILE A 193 4.43 11.21 -10.61
N LEU A 194 3.72 10.74 -9.58
CA LEU A 194 2.30 11.06 -9.35
C LEU A 194 2.04 12.56 -9.12
N THR A 195 2.96 13.26 -8.44
CA THR A 195 2.80 14.70 -8.16
C THR A 195 3.41 15.61 -9.24
N GLY A 196 4.24 15.07 -10.13
CA GLY A 196 5.03 15.83 -11.11
C GLY A 196 6.03 16.79 -10.47
N LYS A 197 6.47 16.52 -9.23
CA LYS A 197 7.33 17.39 -8.41
C LYS A 197 8.18 16.55 -7.47
N VAL A 198 9.44 16.95 -7.27
CA VAL A 198 10.29 16.36 -6.22
C VAL A 198 9.71 16.73 -4.84
N PRO A 199 9.36 15.77 -3.98
CA PRO A 199 8.93 16.07 -2.62
C PRO A 199 10.05 16.77 -1.87
N LYS A 200 9.82 18.02 -1.43
CA LYS A 200 10.78 18.74 -0.60
C LYS A 200 11.11 17.86 0.62
N PRO A 201 12.39 17.65 0.96
CA PRO A 201 12.74 16.87 2.14
C PRO A 201 12.06 17.52 3.34
N LYS A 202 11.22 16.74 4.05
CA LYS A 202 10.60 17.18 5.29
C LYS A 202 11.74 17.40 6.27
N LYS A 203 12.23 18.63 6.40
CA LYS A 203 13.13 19.03 7.49
C LYS A 203 12.46 18.55 8.77
N ALA A 204 13.03 17.52 9.41
CA ALA A 204 12.54 17.06 10.68
C ALA A 204 12.57 18.28 11.60
N LYS A 205 11.41 18.72 12.09
CA LYS A 205 11.40 19.71 13.15
C LYS A 205 12.23 19.10 14.28
N PRO A 206 13.25 19.79 14.82
CA PRO A 206 13.96 19.27 15.96
C PRO A 206 12.90 18.99 17.03
N VAL A 207 12.76 17.72 17.41
CA VAL A 207 11.84 17.34 18.47
C VAL A 207 12.51 17.82 19.74
N VAL A 208 12.16 19.04 20.15
CA VAL A 208 12.53 19.59 21.45
C VAL A 208 11.82 18.71 22.48
N VAL A 209 12.53 17.69 22.93
CA VAL A 209 12.15 16.91 24.09
C VAL A 209 12.36 17.84 25.28
N GLU A 210 11.26 18.29 25.87
CA GLU A 210 11.30 18.94 27.17
C GLU A 210 11.55 17.83 28.20
N PHE A 211 12.79 17.76 28.69
CA PHE A 211 13.19 16.84 29.75
C PHE A 211 12.81 17.44 31.11
N CYS A 212 12.33 16.63 32.04
CA CYS A 212 12.23 17.04 33.44
C CYS A 212 13.64 17.34 33.99
N GLU A 213 13.83 18.48 34.66
CA GLU A 213 15.12 18.80 35.29
C GLU A 213 15.44 17.90 36.51
N THR A 214 14.42 17.28 37.11
CA THR A 214 14.53 16.55 38.38
C THR A 214 13.95 15.14 38.30
N LYS A 215 14.56 14.23 39.09
CA LYS A 215 14.18 12.82 39.20
C LYS A 215 12.83 12.64 39.89
N GLN A 216 11.77 12.66 39.09
CA GLN A 216 10.40 12.36 39.55
C GLN A 216 10.17 10.85 39.69
N LYS A 217 9.34 10.44 40.66
CA LYS A 217 8.97 9.04 40.90
C LYS A 217 8.28 8.41 39.67
N LEU A 218 8.72 7.21 39.29
CA LEU A 218 8.14 6.38 38.23
C LEU A 218 6.60 6.36 38.30
N SER A 219 5.96 6.90 37.26
CA SER A 219 4.51 7.09 37.16
C SER A 219 4.06 7.16 35.70
N LYS A 220 2.75 7.05 35.45
CA LYS A 220 2.17 7.08 34.09
C LYS A 220 2.43 8.37 33.30
N LYS A 221 2.98 9.42 33.93
CA LYS A 221 3.16 10.77 33.35
C LYS A 221 4.56 11.02 32.77
N LEU A 222 5.56 10.19 33.09
CA LEU A 222 6.92 10.39 32.61
C LEU A 222 7.07 9.92 31.16
N SER A 223 7.85 10.65 30.37
CA SER A 223 8.25 10.20 29.04
C SER A 223 9.28 9.07 29.13
N TYR A 224 9.53 8.38 28.00
CA TYR A 224 10.64 7.43 27.90
C TYR A 224 11.98 8.11 28.22
N GLN A 225 12.13 9.36 27.76
CA GLN A 225 13.33 10.16 27.86
C GLN A 225 13.64 10.58 29.30
N ASP A 226 12.63 11.00 30.08
CA ASP A 226 12.79 11.32 31.51
C ASP A 226 13.31 10.11 32.29
N ILE A 227 12.72 8.93 32.05
CA ILE A 227 13.13 7.69 32.72
C ILE A 227 14.54 7.28 32.24
N PHE A 228 14.84 7.43 30.95
CA PHE A 228 16.16 7.11 30.40
C PHE A 228 17.28 8.01 30.95
N GLN A 229 16.99 9.27 31.26
CA GLN A 229 17.96 10.21 31.80
C GLN A 229 18.15 10.09 33.33
N HIS A 230 17.06 10.00 34.10
CA HIS A 230 17.11 10.13 35.56
C HIS A 230 17.30 8.83 36.35
N TYR A 231 17.09 7.68 35.73
CA TYR A 231 17.20 6.38 36.39
C TYR A 231 18.36 5.55 35.86
N TYR A 232 19.08 4.88 36.74
CA TYR A 232 20.08 3.86 36.40
C TYR A 232 19.42 2.51 36.12
N LEU A 233 20.13 1.56 35.52
CA LEU A 233 19.56 0.27 35.13
C LEU A 233 19.13 -0.54 36.36
N GLU A 234 19.93 -0.45 37.42
CA GLU A 234 19.81 -1.12 38.71
C GLU A 234 18.51 -0.69 39.41
N GLU A 235 18.24 0.61 39.47
CA GLU A 235 17.01 1.16 40.07
C GLU A 235 15.74 0.74 39.32
N LEU A 236 15.83 0.62 37.98
CA LEU A 236 14.73 0.13 37.14
C LEU A 236 14.55 -1.39 37.31
N GLN A 237 15.63 -2.14 37.48
CA GLN A 237 15.61 -3.56 37.79
C GLN A 237 15.00 -3.84 39.17
N ASP A 238 15.28 -3.00 40.18
CA ASP A 238 14.69 -3.14 41.51
C ASP A 238 13.22 -2.69 41.55
N PHE A 239 12.82 -1.67 40.80
CA PHE A 239 11.39 -1.40 40.58
C PHE A 239 10.70 -2.57 39.87
N CYS A 240 11.34 -3.20 38.87
CA CYS A 240 10.82 -4.40 38.25
C CYS A 240 10.69 -5.56 39.27
N ARG A 241 11.65 -5.73 40.17
CA ARG A 241 11.62 -6.71 41.26
C ARG A 241 10.46 -6.46 42.23
N GLU A 242 10.24 -5.19 42.64
CA GLU A 242 9.15 -4.76 43.53
C GLU A 242 7.74 -4.90 42.90
N LYS A 243 7.66 -5.06 41.57
CA LYS A 243 6.41 -5.16 40.79
C LYS A 243 6.26 -6.46 40.01
N GLU A 244 7.09 -7.47 40.30
CA GLU A 244 7.10 -8.79 39.66
C GLU A 244 7.23 -8.75 38.11
N ILE A 245 7.81 -7.67 37.58
CA ILE A 245 8.11 -7.48 36.17
C ILE A 245 9.41 -8.23 35.83
N LYS A 246 9.51 -8.80 34.62
CA LYS A 246 10.75 -9.42 34.12
C LYS A 246 11.92 -8.43 34.21
N ILE A 247 12.98 -8.79 34.93
CA ILE A 247 14.12 -7.91 35.27
C ILE A 247 15.16 -7.84 34.13
N SER A 248 15.51 -8.99 33.52
CA SER A 248 16.60 -9.12 32.53
C SER A 248 16.40 -8.29 31.26
N GLY A 249 17.44 -7.63 30.74
CA GLY A 249 17.47 -7.00 29.41
C GLY A 249 18.17 -5.64 29.40
N THR A 250 18.21 -4.96 28.26
CA THR A 250 18.81 -3.62 28.17
C THR A 250 17.95 -2.56 28.85
N LYS A 251 18.56 -1.43 29.25
CA LYS A 251 17.88 -0.27 29.85
C LYS A 251 16.64 0.16 29.05
N ARG A 252 16.74 0.17 27.72
CA ARG A 252 15.63 0.51 26.81
C ARG A 252 14.43 -0.43 26.95
N GLU A 253 14.66 -1.74 26.96
CA GLU A 253 13.59 -2.73 27.12
C GLU A 253 12.97 -2.72 28.51
N VAL A 254 13.78 -2.47 29.56
CA VAL A 254 13.30 -2.39 30.95
C VAL A 254 12.41 -1.17 31.12
N ILE A 255 12.79 0.00 30.60
CA ILE A 255 11.94 1.19 30.58
C ILE A 255 10.64 0.92 29.80
N GLN A 256 10.73 0.29 28.62
CA GLN A 256 9.54 -0.02 27.82
C GLN A 256 8.56 -0.96 28.57
N ARG A 257 9.08 -1.97 29.29
CA ARG A 257 8.27 -2.82 30.19
C ARG A 257 7.64 -2.04 31.33
N ILE A 258 8.39 -1.17 32.00
CA ILE A 258 7.88 -0.30 33.07
C ILE A 258 6.79 0.63 32.54
N MET A 259 6.94 1.23 31.36
CA MET A 259 5.93 2.08 30.73
C MET A 259 4.68 1.31 30.28
N LEU A 260 4.80 0.04 29.87
CA LEU A 260 3.65 -0.84 29.61
C LEU A 260 2.94 -1.21 30.91
N PHE A 261 3.67 -1.59 31.96
CA PHE A 261 3.13 -1.94 33.27
C PHE A 261 2.40 -0.76 33.91
N LEU A 262 3.02 0.42 33.92
CA LEU A 262 2.40 1.64 34.42
C LEU A 262 1.11 1.98 33.66
N ARG A 263 1.03 1.72 32.35
CA ARG A 263 -0.23 1.91 31.60
C ARG A 263 -1.28 0.85 31.92
N GLY A 264 -0.89 -0.38 32.23
CA GLY A 264 -1.76 -1.55 32.41
C GLY A 264 -1.74 -2.49 31.20
N GLU A 265 -0.78 -2.29 30.29
CA GLU A 265 -0.61 -3.04 29.02
C GLU A 265 0.44 -4.16 29.13
N TYR A 266 1.10 -4.31 30.29
CA TYR A 266 2.10 -5.37 30.48
C TYR A 266 1.43 -6.73 30.65
N VAL A 267 1.50 -7.56 29.61
CA VAL A 267 1.23 -8.99 29.70
C VAL A 267 2.50 -9.67 30.26
N PRO A 268 2.43 -10.37 31.41
CA PRO A 268 3.53 -11.19 31.87
C PRO A 268 3.82 -12.28 30.83
N SER A 269 5.05 -12.28 30.29
CA SER A 269 5.51 -13.39 29.44
C SER A 269 5.51 -14.66 30.29
N THR A 270 4.52 -15.53 30.06
CA THR A 270 4.42 -16.83 30.70
C THR A 270 5.70 -17.61 30.41
N LYS A 271 6.30 -18.17 31.46
CA LYS A 271 7.54 -18.92 31.32
C LYS A 271 7.27 -20.12 30.40
N THR A 272 7.89 -20.15 29.23
CA THR A 272 8.06 -21.40 28.49
C THR A 272 8.84 -22.34 29.42
N THR A 273 8.17 -23.39 29.88
CA THR A 273 8.77 -24.37 30.79
C THR A 273 9.96 -25.00 30.09
N LYS A 274 11.18 -24.73 30.59
CA LYS A 274 12.35 -25.48 30.14
C LYS A 274 12.12 -26.95 30.48
N THR A 275 12.00 -27.79 29.46
CA THR A 275 12.16 -29.24 29.60
C THR A 275 13.53 -29.50 30.22
N PRO A 276 13.63 -30.33 31.28
CA PRO A 276 14.91 -30.63 31.89
C PRO A 276 15.77 -31.49 30.95
N ASP A 277 17.04 -31.16 30.82
CA ASP A 277 18.03 -31.95 30.08
C ASP A 277 18.34 -33.27 30.81
N THR A 278 17.87 -34.40 30.26
CA THR A 278 18.23 -35.74 30.76
C THR A 278 19.50 -36.23 30.07
N ALA A 279 20.66 -35.95 30.66
CA ALA A 279 21.96 -36.21 30.03
C ALA A 279 22.52 -37.64 30.25
N ALA A 280 22.29 -38.55 29.30
CA ALA A 280 23.07 -39.78 29.07
C ALA A 280 22.75 -40.34 27.65
N ALA A 281 23.63 -40.97 26.88
CA ALA A 281 25.00 -41.44 27.16
C ALA A 281 25.94 -41.31 25.93
N LYS A 282 27.23 -41.60 26.16
CA LYS A 282 28.28 -41.85 25.13
C LYS A 282 28.15 -43.34 24.68
N LYS A 283 28.69 -43.87 23.56
CA LYS A 283 29.75 -43.43 22.62
C LYS A 283 29.54 -44.08 21.19
N PRO A 284 30.52 -44.43 20.32
CA PRO A 284 30.42 -44.28 18.85
C PRO A 284 29.88 -45.55 18.11
N THR A 285 29.85 -45.72 16.77
CA THR A 285 31.02 -45.93 15.87
C THR A 285 30.67 -45.92 14.36
N LYS A 286 31.45 -45.18 13.55
CA LYS A 286 31.99 -45.43 12.17
C LYS A 286 31.22 -46.30 11.11
N ALA A 287 30.98 -45.68 9.95
CA ALA A 287 30.84 -46.27 8.58
C ALA A 287 29.70 -47.30 8.35
N GLU A 288 29.32 -47.73 7.14
CA GLU A 288 29.88 -47.53 5.78
C GLU A 288 28.75 -47.54 4.71
N LYS A 289 29.04 -47.22 3.44
CA LYS A 289 28.10 -47.27 2.30
C LYS A 289 28.55 -48.35 1.30
N PRO A 290 27.69 -49.32 0.95
CA PRO A 290 27.42 -49.52 -0.48
C PRO A 290 25.97 -49.90 -0.81
N ALA A 291 25.68 -49.88 -2.11
CA ALA A 291 24.56 -50.52 -2.82
C ALA A 291 25.19 -51.38 -3.96
N PRO A 292 24.47 -52.05 -4.90
CA PRO A 292 23.02 -52.11 -5.14
C PRO A 292 22.52 -53.55 -5.45
N ALA A 293 21.45 -53.66 -6.25
CA ALA A 293 20.93 -54.83 -6.99
C ALA A 293 20.11 -55.87 -6.18
N ALA A 294 19.21 -56.67 -6.79
CA ALA A 294 18.36 -56.60 -8.00
C ALA A 294 17.47 -57.88 -8.05
N ALA A 295 16.66 -58.08 -9.11
CA ALA A 295 15.72 -59.20 -9.36
C ALA A 295 14.44 -59.16 -8.46
N GLU A 296 13.20 -59.06 -9.00
CA GLU A 296 12.43 -60.04 -9.81
C GLU A 296 11.90 -61.20 -8.94
N VAL A 297 10.61 -61.58 -8.94
CA VAL A 297 9.40 -61.25 -9.75
C VAL A 297 8.14 -61.20 -8.81
N GLU A 298 6.85 -61.10 -9.16
CA GLU A 298 6.07 -61.44 -10.39
C GLU A 298 4.76 -60.59 -10.50
N GLU A 299 3.68 -61.17 -11.03
CA GLU A 299 2.35 -60.59 -11.41
C GLU A 299 1.32 -60.48 -10.22
N GLU A 300 0.08 -59.96 -10.32
CA GLU A 300 -0.84 -59.76 -11.47
C GLU A 300 -1.94 -58.68 -11.20
N SER A 301 -2.45 -58.02 -12.27
CA SER A 301 -3.77 -57.32 -12.45
C SER A 301 -4.21 -56.18 -11.47
N SER A 302 -4.89 -55.09 -11.88
CA SER A 302 -5.83 -54.88 -13.00
C SER A 302 -5.99 -53.40 -13.44
N GLU A 303 -6.21 -53.17 -14.75
CA GLU A 303 -7.02 -52.10 -15.44
C GLU A 303 -6.98 -50.63 -14.94
N ASP A 304 -6.50 -49.65 -15.73
CA ASP A 304 -7.19 -48.86 -16.80
C ASP A 304 -8.24 -47.83 -16.28
N GLU A 305 -8.40 -46.61 -16.81
CA GLU A 305 -7.93 -45.97 -18.06
C GLU A 305 -7.21 -44.60 -17.84
N GLU A 306 -6.65 -44.07 -18.95
CA GLU A 306 -6.22 -42.70 -19.37
C GLU A 306 -6.52 -41.45 -18.48
N GLY A 307 -5.77 -40.33 -18.57
CA GLY A 307 -4.60 -39.99 -19.43
C GLY A 307 -4.53 -38.47 -19.76
N GLU A 308 -3.31 -37.95 -20.02
CA GLU A 308 -2.95 -36.55 -20.37
C GLU A 308 -3.28 -35.47 -19.29
N ASP A 309 -2.29 -34.88 -18.60
CA ASP A 309 -1.32 -33.83 -19.01
C ASP A 309 -1.94 -32.40 -19.15
N ASP A 310 -1.24 -31.30 -18.85
CA ASP A 310 0.21 -31.06 -18.86
C ASP A 310 0.70 -30.19 -17.66
N GLU A 311 1.96 -30.35 -17.25
CA GLU A 311 2.63 -29.61 -16.16
C GLU A 311 3.79 -28.74 -16.68
N GLU A 312 3.97 -27.53 -16.11
CA GLU A 312 5.31 -26.94 -16.00
C GLU A 312 5.53 -26.37 -14.58
N GLU A 313 6.03 -27.21 -13.67
CA GLU A 313 6.69 -26.76 -12.44
C GLU A 313 8.20 -26.56 -12.72
N LEU A 314 8.63 -25.30 -12.83
CA LEU A 314 10.01 -24.96 -13.19
C LEU A 314 10.97 -25.08 -12.00
N ASP A 315 11.70 -26.20 -11.97
CA ASP A 315 12.81 -26.45 -11.04
C ASP A 315 14.01 -25.48 -11.25
N THR A 316 14.85 -25.32 -10.22
CA THR A 316 15.93 -24.31 -10.19
C THR A 316 17.32 -24.93 -9.95
N PRO A 317 18.24 -24.86 -10.93
CA PRO A 317 19.56 -25.46 -10.78
C PRO A 317 20.45 -24.67 -9.80
N GLN A 318 20.95 -25.35 -8.76
CA GLN A 318 22.04 -24.84 -7.95
C GLN A 318 23.33 -24.73 -8.79
N SER A 319 24.07 -23.63 -8.62
CA SER A 319 25.48 -23.54 -9.02
C SER A 319 26.34 -23.08 -7.84
N LYS A 320 27.62 -23.44 -7.85
CA LYS A 320 28.49 -23.44 -6.66
C LYS A 320 29.96 -23.21 -7.04
N VAL A 321 30.73 -22.73 -6.07
CA VAL A 321 32.19 -22.44 -6.11
C VAL A 321 32.56 -21.11 -6.79
N GLY A 322 33.47 -20.37 -6.15
CA GLY A 322 33.93 -19.04 -6.54
C GLY A 322 34.51 -18.31 -5.33
N GLU A 323 35.70 -18.73 -4.88
CA GLU A 323 36.30 -18.36 -3.58
C GLU A 323 37.65 -17.64 -3.77
N GLN A 324 37.72 -16.36 -3.41
CA GLN A 324 38.90 -15.49 -3.20
C GLN A 324 38.38 -14.09 -2.79
N ALA A 325 39.11 -13.20 -2.12
CA ALA A 325 40.21 -13.27 -1.15
C ALA A 325 40.42 -11.86 -0.54
N GLU A 326 41.20 -11.77 0.54
CA GLU A 326 41.34 -10.63 1.47
C GLU A 326 41.84 -9.28 0.90
N SER A 327 41.25 -8.20 1.43
CA SER A 327 41.85 -6.91 1.83
C SER A 327 40.74 -6.17 2.62
N ASP A 328 40.82 -5.81 3.90
CA ASP A 328 41.97 -5.36 4.71
C ASP A 328 42.64 -4.11 4.11
N GLU A 329 42.09 -2.95 4.48
CA GLU A 329 42.87 -1.88 5.12
C GLU A 329 41.94 -1.02 6.00
N GLU A 330 42.52 -0.38 7.02
CA GLU A 330 41.83 0.46 8.01
C GLU A 330 41.63 1.88 7.47
N ASP A 331 40.64 2.61 7.98
CA ASP A 331 40.89 4.03 8.33
C ASP A 331 39.99 4.50 9.49
N ASP A 332 40.54 5.36 10.34
CA ASP A 332 39.92 5.91 11.54
C ASP A 332 39.65 7.40 11.35
N ASP A 333 38.41 7.84 11.57
CA ASP A 333 38.11 9.28 11.66
C ASP A 333 36.94 9.56 12.61
N THR A 334 37.23 9.52 13.92
CA THR A 334 36.29 9.93 14.96
C THR A 334 36.18 11.46 15.07
N GLU A 335 35.41 12.10 14.18
CA GLU A 335 35.19 13.56 14.23
C GLU A 335 34.56 14.02 15.57
N ASP A 336 35.34 14.81 16.31
CA ASP A 336 35.07 15.29 17.66
C ASP A 336 33.94 16.35 17.71
N VAL A 337 32.81 16.02 18.32
CA VAL A 337 31.65 16.94 18.45
C VAL A 337 31.89 17.92 19.60
N ALA A 338 32.77 18.90 19.34
CA ALA A 338 33.21 19.91 20.29
C ALA A 338 32.05 20.73 20.92
N VAL A 339 31.74 20.45 22.19
CA VAL A 339 30.70 21.14 22.97
C VAL A 339 31.17 22.55 23.34
N LYS A 340 30.59 23.58 22.68
CA LYS A 340 30.85 24.99 23.04
C LYS A 340 30.21 25.36 24.39
N PRO A 341 30.98 25.81 25.40
CA PRO A 341 30.41 26.37 26.63
C PRO A 341 29.84 27.78 26.36
N VAL A 342 28.59 28.02 26.73
CA VAL A 342 27.98 29.36 26.66
C VAL A 342 28.46 30.19 27.85
N ALA A 343 29.31 31.18 27.58
CA ALA A 343 29.83 32.08 28.61
C ALA A 343 28.72 32.96 29.21
N LYS A 344 28.55 32.88 30.54
CA LYS A 344 27.59 33.69 31.30
C LYS A 344 28.11 35.13 31.44
N ALA A 345 27.53 36.06 30.68
CA ALA A 345 27.83 37.49 30.77
C ALA A 345 26.69 38.23 31.50
N GLU A 346 27.00 38.80 32.67
CA GLU A 346 26.04 39.40 33.60
C GLU A 346 26.48 40.82 33.97
N LYS A 347 25.71 41.86 33.59
CA LYS A 347 25.73 43.24 34.14
C LYS A 347 24.55 44.10 33.59
N PRO A 348 24.21 45.27 34.17
CA PRO A 348 22.84 45.49 34.66
C PRO A 348 22.13 46.73 34.06
N PRO A 349 20.83 46.96 34.35
CA PRO A 349 20.01 47.97 33.68
C PRO A 349 20.13 49.39 34.25
N LYS A 350 19.72 50.39 33.46
CA LYS A 350 19.32 51.74 33.88
C LYS A 350 18.12 52.27 33.04
N PRO A 351 17.40 53.32 33.49
CA PRO A 351 15.93 53.39 33.32
C PRO A 351 15.46 54.62 32.50
N VAL A 352 14.45 55.37 33.00
CA VAL A 352 13.62 56.45 32.38
C VAL A 352 12.36 55.87 31.72
N GLU A 353 11.22 55.81 32.44
CA GLU A 353 10.15 56.84 32.53
C GLU A 353 9.32 56.98 31.23
N SER A 354 8.03 56.63 31.22
CA SER A 354 6.85 57.38 31.71
C SER A 354 6.28 58.37 30.67
N ALA A 355 4.97 58.53 30.44
CA ALA A 355 3.84 57.65 30.79
C ALA A 355 2.69 57.72 29.73
N PRO A 356 1.41 58.08 29.99
CA PRO A 356 0.30 57.25 29.52
C PRO A 356 -0.73 57.94 28.61
N LYS A 357 -1.59 57.13 27.94
CA LYS A 357 -2.95 57.36 27.38
C LYS A 357 -3.23 56.30 26.28
N THR A 358 -4.46 55.90 25.94
CA THR A 358 -5.81 56.32 26.38
C THR A 358 -6.77 55.12 26.46
N VAL A 359 -7.90 55.28 27.14
CA VAL A 359 -9.01 54.30 27.20
C VAL A 359 -9.99 54.50 26.04
N THR A 360 -10.58 53.41 25.52
CA THR A 360 -11.77 53.45 24.64
C THR A 360 -12.82 52.40 25.08
N PRO A 361 -14.04 52.81 25.48
CA PRO A 361 -15.14 51.91 25.84
C PRO A 361 -16.30 51.93 24.81
N ALA A 362 -17.44 51.32 25.18
CA ALA A 362 -18.70 51.10 24.41
C ALA A 362 -18.63 49.96 23.36
N GLU A 363 -19.46 48.90 23.33
CA GLU A 363 -20.79 48.57 23.90
C GLU A 363 -22.03 49.05 23.10
N LYS A 364 -23.10 48.21 23.05
CA LYS A 364 -24.43 48.39 22.41
C LYS A 364 -24.44 48.36 20.86
N LYS A 365 -25.43 47.82 20.13
CA LYS A 365 -26.74 47.13 20.37
C LYS A 365 -26.77 45.86 19.46
N LYS A 366 -27.50 44.76 19.69
CA LYS A 366 -28.88 44.48 20.19
C LYS A 366 -30.00 44.70 19.14
N ASN A 367 -30.37 43.63 18.41
CA ASN A 367 -31.75 43.14 18.16
C ASN A 367 -31.67 41.79 17.39
N THR A 368 -32.48 40.75 17.63
CA THR A 368 -33.95 40.60 17.44
C THR A 368 -34.28 40.63 15.93
N THR A 369 -34.97 39.65 15.32
CA THR A 369 -36.24 39.05 15.77
C THR A 369 -36.46 37.60 15.30
N GLU A 370 -37.09 36.80 16.16
CA GLU A 370 -37.72 35.49 15.89
C GLU A 370 -38.96 35.61 14.97
N LYS A 371 -39.22 34.63 14.08
CA LYS A 371 -40.57 34.52 13.50
C LYS A 371 -40.99 33.10 13.08
N ILE A 372 -42.00 32.59 13.75
CA ILE A 372 -42.66 31.30 13.47
C ILE A 372 -43.95 31.54 12.67
N ALA A 373 -44.07 30.88 11.51
CA ALA A 373 -45.32 30.57 10.81
C ALA A 373 -45.02 29.36 9.90
N LYS A 374 -45.72 28.20 9.88
CA LYS A 374 -47.16 27.86 10.03
C LYS A 374 -48.08 28.51 9.00
N GLN A 375 -48.17 27.87 7.82
CA GLN A 375 -49.30 27.76 6.88
C GLN A 375 -48.77 27.08 5.58
N ALA A 376 -49.53 26.33 4.76
CA ALA A 376 -50.81 25.64 4.96
C ALA A 376 -50.93 24.50 3.93
N THR A 377 -51.82 23.53 4.17
CA THR A 377 -52.21 22.50 3.18
C THR A 377 -53.23 23.04 2.16
N PRO A 378 -53.10 22.70 0.86
CA PRO A 378 -54.23 22.61 -0.04
C PRO A 378 -54.60 21.13 -0.30
N THR A 379 -55.78 20.73 0.17
CA THR A 379 -56.42 19.43 -0.13
C THR A 379 -57.55 19.66 -1.16
N THR A 380 -58.10 18.58 -1.75
CA THR A 380 -59.35 18.50 -2.56
C THR A 380 -59.22 18.70 -4.09
N PRO A 381 -60.23 18.33 -4.92
CA PRO A 381 -60.72 16.94 -5.06
C PRO A 381 -61.09 16.51 -6.51
N ASN A 382 -61.04 15.19 -6.79
CA ASN A 382 -61.97 14.42 -7.68
C ASN A 382 -61.53 12.93 -7.66
N LYS A 383 -62.36 11.87 -7.64
CA LYS A 383 -63.81 11.62 -7.80
C LYS A 383 -64.36 11.55 -9.25
N SER A 384 -64.40 10.34 -9.84
CA SER A 384 -65.61 9.71 -10.45
C SER A 384 -65.29 8.56 -11.45
N LYS A 385 -66.28 7.66 -11.66
CA LYS A 385 -66.29 6.46 -12.55
C LYS A 385 -65.27 5.37 -12.17
N LYS A 386 -65.61 4.09 -11.97
CA LYS A 386 -66.85 3.29 -12.17
C LYS A 386 -67.29 3.03 -13.62
N THR A 387 -66.56 2.12 -14.27
CA THR A 387 -67.03 1.00 -15.12
C THR A 387 -66.03 -0.15 -14.89
N GLY A 388 -66.37 -1.44 -14.82
CA GLY A 388 -67.66 -2.08 -14.98
C GLY A 388 -67.80 -2.74 -16.35
N ASN A 389 -67.32 -3.99 -16.47
CA ASN A 389 -67.82 -4.96 -17.44
C ASN A 389 -67.54 -6.39 -16.96
N GLN A 390 -68.40 -7.32 -17.36
CA GLN A 390 -68.23 -8.78 -17.24
C GLN A 390 -68.12 -9.37 -18.66
N SER A 391 -67.88 -10.69 -18.73
CA SER A 391 -67.87 -11.50 -19.95
C SER A 391 -66.67 -11.26 -20.89
N THR A 392 -66.23 -12.26 -21.66
CA THR A 392 -66.75 -13.64 -21.81
C THR A 392 -65.84 -14.66 -21.15
#